data_AF-A0A917FVA3-F1
#
_entry.id   AF-A0A917FVA3-F1
#
_cell.length_a   1.000
_cell.length_b   1.000
_cell.length_c   1.000
_cell.angle_alpha   90.00
_cell.angle_beta   90.00
_cell.angle_gamma   90.00
#
_symmetry.space_group_name_H-M   'P 1'
#
loop_
_entity.id
_entity.type
_entity.pdbx_description
1 polymer ?
#
loop_
_entity_poly.entity_id
_entity_poly.type
_entity_poly.pdbx_seq_one_letter_code
_entity_poly.pdbx_strand_id
1 'polypeptide(L)'
;MLARSPGTVITDAWYGSEENYAYLEHEEIQAVVKYGSYHAEKSKAFRKDVSKIENWTYNSGEDTRTCLAGQTLVFRRESKETTESGYEIHKRHYRSLGREGCPLKPRCIQKSFIKSRHNKTPGYSPGVANASGPSGCTGAYPPLI
;
A
#
# COMPACT_ATOMS: atom_id res chain seq x y z
N MET A 1 -31.27 16.02 16.77
CA MET A 1 -30.61 14.86 17.41
C MET A 1 -29.30 14.66 16.68
N LEU A 2 -28.15 14.93 17.32
CA LEU A 2 -26.84 14.67 16.71
C LEU A 2 -26.60 13.15 16.77
N ALA A 3 -26.53 12.50 15.61
CA ALA A 3 -26.23 11.08 15.51
C ALA A 3 -24.82 10.83 16.05
N ARG A 4 -24.72 9.99 17.09
CA ARG A 4 -23.43 9.60 17.66
C ARG A 4 -22.76 8.61 16.70
N SER A 5 -21.56 8.92 16.24
CA SER A 5 -20.76 8.03 15.40
C SER A 5 -20.52 6.69 16.12
N PRO A 6 -20.59 5.55 15.41
CA PRO A 6 -20.31 4.25 16.01
C PRO A 6 -18.82 4.15 16.36
N GLY A 7 -18.48 3.56 17.51
CA GLY A 7 -17.08 3.37 17.91
C GLY A 7 -16.34 2.30 17.10
N THR A 8 -17.06 1.49 16.30
CA THR A 8 -16.46 0.47 15.43
C THR A 8 -17.29 0.30 14.16
N VAL A 9 -16.61 0.16 13.02
CA VAL A 9 -17.20 -0.06 11.70
C VAL A 9 -16.62 -1.34 11.08
N ILE A 10 -17.50 -2.22 10.61
CA ILE A 10 -17.14 -3.46 9.92
C ILE A 10 -17.79 -3.42 8.54
N THR A 11 -16.99 -3.47 7.48
CA THR A 11 -17.51 -3.39 6.10
C THR A 11 -16.72 -4.29 5.14
N ASP A 12 -17.28 -4.48 3.95
CA ASP A 12 -16.63 -5.23 2.88
C ASP A 12 -15.54 -4.41 2.17
N ALA A 13 -14.88 -5.05 1.21
CA ALA A 13 -13.70 -4.49 0.53
C ALA A 13 -14.00 -3.31 -0.40
N TRP A 14 -15.27 -3.06 -0.74
CA TRP A 14 -15.70 -1.91 -1.51
C TRP A 14 -15.39 -0.58 -0.80
N TYR A 15 -15.36 -0.60 0.54
CA TYR A 15 -15.03 0.55 1.37
C TYR A 15 -13.54 0.63 1.74
N GLY A 16 -12.71 -0.31 1.29
CA GLY A 16 -11.29 -0.39 1.63
C GLY A 16 -10.38 0.48 0.77
N SER A 17 -10.62 1.79 0.76
CA SER A 17 -9.76 2.81 0.15
C SER A 17 -8.91 3.51 1.21
N GLU A 18 -7.71 3.98 0.81
CA GLU A 18 -6.80 4.75 1.67
C GLU A 18 -7.50 5.96 2.31
N GLU A 19 -8.26 6.69 1.49
CA GLU A 19 -9.07 7.81 1.93
C GLU A 19 -10.10 7.44 2.99
N ASN A 20 -10.81 6.31 2.82
CA ASN A 20 -11.77 5.86 3.82
C ASN A 20 -11.08 5.44 5.12
N TYR A 21 -9.89 4.82 5.03
CA TYR A 21 -9.11 4.50 6.22
C TYR A 21 -8.64 5.76 6.96
N ALA A 22 -8.13 6.76 6.23
CA ALA A 22 -7.72 8.03 6.80
C ALA A 22 -8.88 8.79 7.45
N TYR A 23 -10.07 8.74 6.83
CA TYR A 23 -11.29 9.30 7.43
C TYR A 23 -11.66 8.59 8.74
N LEU A 24 -11.69 7.25 8.75
CA LEU A 24 -12.02 6.49 9.96
C LEU A 24 -11.00 6.70 11.08
N GLU A 25 -9.72 6.85 10.73
CA GLU A 25 -8.65 7.18 11.68
C GLU A 25 -8.82 8.59 12.26
N HIS A 26 -9.11 9.59 11.42
CA HIS A 26 -9.38 10.96 11.86
C HIS A 26 -10.57 11.06 12.82
N GLU A 27 -11.63 10.29 12.55
CA GLU A 27 -12.82 10.22 13.41
C GLU A 27 -12.62 9.31 14.64
N GLU A 28 -11.42 8.74 14.85
CA GLU A 28 -11.10 7.79 15.93
C GLU A 28 -12.04 6.57 15.95
N ILE A 29 -12.54 6.15 14.78
CA ILE A 29 -13.44 5.01 14.62
C ILE A 29 -12.62 3.74 14.34
N GLN A 30 -12.79 2.72 15.18
CA GLN A 30 -12.13 1.44 14.94
C GLN A 30 -12.67 0.77 13.66
N ALA A 31 -11.79 0.49 12.70
CA ALA A 31 -12.16 -0.01 11.38
C ALA A 31 -11.74 -1.47 11.14
N VAL A 32 -12.70 -2.34 10.87
CA VAL A 32 -12.48 -3.71 10.34
C VAL A 32 -12.96 -3.75 8.90
N VAL A 33 -12.17 -3.15 8.02
CA VAL A 33 -12.50 -3.00 6.59
C VAL A 33 -11.43 -3.71 5.76
N LYS A 34 -11.86 -4.68 4.95
CA LYS A 34 -10.94 -5.39 4.03
C LYS A 34 -10.40 -4.41 2.99
N TYR A 35 -9.13 -4.52 2.64
CA TYR A 35 -8.58 -3.76 1.52
C TYR A 35 -9.02 -4.37 0.18
N GLY A 36 -9.10 -3.55 -0.86
CA GLY A 36 -9.69 -3.94 -2.16
C GLY A 36 -9.08 -5.19 -2.81
N SER A 37 -7.79 -5.47 -2.62
CA SER A 37 -7.09 -6.64 -3.17
C SER A 37 -7.14 -7.90 -2.29
N TYR A 38 -7.81 -7.87 -1.14
CA TYR A 38 -7.78 -8.93 -0.12
C TYR A 38 -8.09 -10.34 -0.66
N HIS A 39 -9.11 -10.46 -1.51
CA HIS A 39 -9.48 -11.75 -2.11
C HIS A 39 -8.52 -12.15 -3.25
N ALA A 40 -8.08 -11.19 -4.06
CA ALA A 40 -7.23 -11.44 -5.23
C ALA A 40 -5.84 -11.96 -4.82
N GLU A 41 -5.28 -11.42 -3.74
CA GLU A 41 -3.95 -11.76 -3.22
C GLU A 41 -3.79 -13.23 -2.80
N LYS A 42 -4.90 -13.91 -2.48
CA LYS A 42 -4.89 -15.34 -2.14
C LYS A 42 -4.62 -16.24 -3.34
N SER A 43 -4.84 -15.73 -4.56
CA SER A 43 -4.66 -16.52 -5.78
C SER A 43 -3.19 -16.68 -6.17
N LYS A 44 -2.84 -17.86 -6.70
CA LYS A 44 -1.50 -18.12 -7.26
C LYS A 44 -1.16 -17.18 -8.42
N ALA A 45 -2.17 -16.79 -9.20
CA ALA A 45 -2.02 -15.87 -10.32
C ALA A 45 -1.58 -14.48 -9.83
N PHE A 46 -2.24 -13.93 -8.81
CA PHE A 46 -1.87 -12.62 -8.25
C PHE A 46 -0.45 -12.63 -7.68
N ARG A 47 -0.09 -13.65 -6.89
CA ARG A 47 1.24 -13.74 -6.24
C ARG A 47 2.41 -13.89 -7.22
N LYS A 48 2.15 -14.38 -8.44
CA LYS A 48 3.15 -14.54 -9.50
C LYS A 48 3.08 -13.44 -10.56
N ASP A 49 2.19 -12.47 -10.39
CA ASP A 49 2.00 -11.40 -11.34
C ASP A 49 3.14 -10.37 -11.20
N VAL A 50 3.93 -10.25 -12.26
CA VAL A 50 5.11 -9.36 -12.34
C VAL A 50 4.72 -7.88 -12.39
N SER A 51 3.47 -7.57 -12.76
CA SER A 51 2.94 -6.21 -12.81
C SER A 51 2.55 -5.65 -11.43
N LYS A 52 2.41 -6.51 -10.42
CA LYS A 52 2.00 -6.12 -9.07
C LYS A 52 3.20 -5.64 -8.27
N ILE A 53 3.17 -4.37 -7.90
CA ILE A 53 4.21 -3.74 -7.08
C ILE A 53 4.23 -4.36 -5.67
N GLU A 54 3.11 -4.90 -5.22
CA GLU A 54 2.95 -5.61 -3.95
C GLU A 54 3.77 -6.90 -3.89
N ASN A 55 4.14 -7.46 -5.05
CA ASN A 55 5.01 -8.63 -5.14
C ASN A 55 6.50 -8.26 -5.23
N TRP A 56 6.87 -6.97 -5.18
CA TRP A 56 8.25 -6.52 -5.25
C TRP A 56 8.81 -6.35 -3.83
N THR A 57 10.09 -6.68 -3.64
CA THR A 57 10.76 -6.54 -2.35
C THR A 57 11.22 -5.10 -2.17
N TYR A 58 10.96 -4.49 -1.02
CA TYR A 58 11.44 -3.15 -0.66
C TYR A 58 12.63 -3.24 0.31
N ASN A 59 13.70 -2.52 0.01
CA ASN A 59 14.84 -2.33 0.90
C ASN A 59 14.80 -0.90 1.44
N SER A 60 14.55 -0.78 2.75
CA SER A 60 14.46 0.52 3.42
C SER A 60 15.80 1.22 3.61
N GLY A 61 16.91 0.48 3.68
CA GLY A 61 18.24 1.05 3.89
C GLY A 61 18.74 1.83 2.67
N GLU A 62 18.35 1.39 1.47
CA GLU A 62 18.77 2.00 0.20
C GLU A 62 17.62 2.72 -0.52
N ASP A 63 16.39 2.66 -0.01
CA ASP A 63 15.19 3.16 -0.68
C ASP A 63 15.05 2.58 -2.11
N THR A 64 15.27 1.27 -2.20
CA THR A 64 15.23 0.52 -3.46
C THR A 64 14.14 -0.54 -3.46
N ARG A 65 13.67 -0.89 -4.65
CA ARG A 65 12.75 -2.00 -4.88
C ARG A 65 13.34 -3.01 -5.83
N THR A 66 13.21 -4.29 -5.52
CA THR A 66 13.59 -5.38 -6.42
C THR A 66 12.32 -6.01 -7.00
N CYS A 67 12.16 -5.93 -8.31
CA CYS A 67 11.01 -6.57 -8.98
C CYS A 67 11.19 -8.09 -9.07
N LEU A 68 10.10 -8.81 -9.40
CA LEU A 68 10.14 -10.26 -9.61
C LEU A 68 11.07 -10.71 -10.75
N ALA A 69 11.51 -9.80 -11.63
CA ALA A 69 12.53 -10.06 -12.65
C ALA A 69 13.97 -9.93 -12.12
N GLY A 70 14.15 -9.62 -10.84
CA GLY A 70 15.46 -9.38 -10.23
C GLY A 70 16.10 -8.05 -10.62
N GLN A 71 15.33 -7.08 -11.12
CA GLN A 71 15.85 -5.72 -11.39
C GLN A 71 15.63 -4.83 -10.18
N THR A 72 16.67 -4.08 -9.81
CA THR A 72 16.60 -3.04 -8.79
C THR A 72 16.09 -1.73 -9.40
N LEU A 73 15.11 -1.14 -8.74
CA LEU A 73 14.54 0.16 -9.02
C LEU A 73 14.92 1.12 -7.89
N VAL A 74 15.45 2.27 -8.26
CA VAL A 74 15.81 3.34 -7.33
C VAL A 74 14.70 4.38 -7.27
N PHE A 75 14.53 4.98 -6.10
CA PHE A 75 13.67 6.15 -5.97
C PHE A 75 14.12 7.27 -6.93
N ARG A 76 13.15 7.95 -7.54
CA ARG A 76 13.40 9.06 -8.47
C ARG A 76 12.76 10.36 -8.01
N ARG A 77 11.47 10.31 -7.67
CA ARG A 77 10.69 11.49 -7.30
C ARG A 77 9.40 11.09 -6.62
N GLU A 78 8.77 12.07 -5.99
CA GLU A 78 7.38 12.01 -5.57
C GLU A 78 6.46 12.79 -6.52
N SER A 79 5.18 12.49 -6.46
CA SER A 79 4.11 13.36 -6.97
C SER A 79 2.93 13.31 -6.03
N LYS A 80 2.08 14.34 -6.08
CA LYS A 80 0.82 14.38 -5.37
C LYS A 80 -0.33 14.40 -6.39
N GLU A 81 -1.46 13.80 -6.02
CA GLU A 81 -2.72 13.86 -6.74
C GLU A 81 -3.83 14.07 -5.71
N THR A 82 -4.73 15.00 -5.96
CA THR A 82 -5.86 15.25 -5.07
C THR A 82 -7.12 14.60 -5.66
N THR A 83 -7.88 13.88 -4.84
CA THR A 83 -9.17 13.33 -5.24
C THR A 83 -10.23 14.43 -5.36
N GLU A 84 -11.38 14.12 -5.97
CA GLU A 84 -12.53 15.04 -6.04
C GLU A 84 -13.03 15.46 -4.64
N SER A 85 -12.85 14.60 -3.65
CA SER A 85 -13.18 14.83 -2.23
C SER A 85 -12.12 15.63 -1.47
N GLY A 86 -10.97 15.94 -2.08
CA GLY A 86 -9.90 16.72 -1.45
C GLY A 86 -8.80 15.88 -0.77
N TYR A 87 -8.84 14.56 -0.85
CA TYR A 87 -7.81 13.69 -0.27
C TYR A 87 -6.51 13.74 -1.08
N GLU A 88 -5.39 14.02 -0.44
CA GLU A 88 -4.06 14.05 -1.06
C GLU A 88 -3.42 12.66 -1.13
N ILE A 89 -3.29 12.14 -2.35
CA ILE A 89 -2.58 10.91 -2.66
C ILE A 89 -1.13 11.26 -3.01
N HIS A 90 -0.20 10.92 -2.13
CA HIS A 90 1.22 10.98 -2.47
C HIS A 90 1.57 9.80 -3.42
N LYS A 91 2.67 9.86 -4.15
CA LYS A 91 3.09 8.75 -5.03
C LYS A 91 4.59 8.76 -5.15
N ARG A 92 5.25 7.65 -4.80
CA ARG A 92 6.69 7.46 -5.02
C ARG A 92 6.92 6.81 -6.37
N HIS A 93 7.78 7.42 -7.18
CA HIS A 93 8.16 6.94 -8.51
C HIS A 93 9.54 6.30 -8.45
N TYR A 94 9.61 5.02 -8.79
CA TYR A 94 10.85 4.26 -8.86
C TYR A 94 11.23 4.01 -10.32
N ARG A 95 12.52 4.03 -10.62
CA ARG A 95 13.07 3.78 -11.96
C ARG A 95 14.12 2.69 -11.91
N SER A 96 14.06 1.75 -12.84
CA SER A 96 15.14 0.76 -12.99
C SER A 96 16.43 1.43 -13.47
N LEU A 97 17.56 1.01 -12.89
CA LEU A 97 18.89 1.50 -13.28
C LEU A 97 19.37 0.92 -14.63
N GLY A 98 18.78 -0.18 -15.08
CA GLY A 98 18.95 -0.67 -16.45
C GLY A 98 19.16 -2.18 -16.56
N ARG A 99 18.40 -2.80 -17.46
CA ARG A 99 18.92 -3.66 -18.54
C ARG A 99 18.18 -3.22 -19.80
N GLU A 100 18.88 -2.93 -20.88
CA GLU A 100 18.22 -2.79 -22.18
C GLU A 100 17.46 -4.10 -22.47
N GLY A 101 16.18 -3.99 -22.81
CA GLY A 101 15.35 -5.15 -23.15
C GLY A 101 14.99 -6.11 -22.00
N CYS A 102 14.37 -5.63 -20.91
CA CYS A 102 13.75 -6.56 -19.95
C CYS A 102 12.68 -7.42 -20.68
N PRO A 103 12.82 -8.76 -20.73
CA PRO A 103 11.90 -9.63 -21.48
C PRO A 103 10.49 -9.65 -20.86
N LEU A 104 10.40 -9.30 -19.57
CA LEU A 104 9.13 -9.20 -18.85
C LEU A 104 8.50 -7.81 -18.98
N LYS A 105 9.14 -6.85 -19.67
CA LYS A 105 8.66 -5.48 -19.86
C LYS A 105 7.24 -5.42 -20.44
N PRO A 106 6.85 -6.22 -21.46
CA PRO A 106 5.48 -6.21 -21.97
C PRO A 106 4.46 -6.56 -20.88
N ARG A 107 4.77 -7.56 -20.05
CA ARG A 107 3.90 -8.01 -18.93
C ARG A 107 3.98 -7.10 -17.70
N CYS A 108 5.08 -6.38 -17.53
CA CYS A 108 5.31 -5.43 -16.43
C CYS A 108 4.62 -4.08 -16.68
N ILE A 109 4.47 -3.68 -17.96
CA ILE A 109 3.92 -2.38 -18.37
C ILE A 109 2.50 -2.52 -18.94
N GLN A 110 2.06 -3.72 -19.35
CA GLN A 110 0.69 -3.90 -19.81
C GLN A 110 -0.31 -3.74 -18.66
N LYS A 111 -1.09 -2.66 -18.79
CA LYS A 111 -2.21 -2.21 -17.95
C LYS A 111 -1.84 -1.38 -16.72
N SER A 112 -0.92 -0.45 -16.88
CA SER A 112 -0.72 0.60 -15.89
C SER A 112 -0.47 1.95 -16.57
N PHE A 113 -1.50 2.76 -16.82
CA PHE A 113 -1.76 3.84 -15.87
C PHE A 113 -1.39 3.39 -14.46
N ILE A 114 -0.11 3.55 -14.11
CA ILE A 114 0.40 3.33 -12.76
C ILE A 114 -0.26 4.44 -11.91
N LYS A 115 -1.51 4.23 -11.49
CA LYS A 115 -1.90 4.68 -10.16
C LYS A 115 -1.08 3.77 -9.25
N SER A 116 0.12 4.22 -8.90
CA SER A 116 0.77 3.79 -7.67
C SER A 116 -0.23 4.12 -6.58
N ARG A 117 -1.11 3.17 -6.27
CA ARG A 117 -1.73 3.11 -4.95
C ARG A 117 -0.58 2.75 -4.03
N HIS A 118 -0.43 3.56 -3.00
CA HIS A 118 0.72 3.55 -2.13
C HIS A 118 1.04 2.18 -1.56
N ASN A 119 2.28 2.11 -1.11
CA ASN A 119 2.87 1.04 -0.34
C ASN A 119 1.91 0.60 0.75
N LYS A 120 1.59 -0.70 0.80
CA LYS A 120 1.29 -1.34 2.08
C LYS A 120 2.39 -0.93 3.05
N THR A 121 2.06 -0.17 4.07
CA THR A 121 2.82 -0.19 5.31
C THR A 121 2.89 -1.65 5.74
N PRO A 122 4.10 -2.24 5.90
CA PRO A 122 4.23 -3.51 6.59
C PRO A 122 3.92 -3.23 8.05
N GLY A 123 2.64 -3.31 8.44
CA GLY A 123 2.23 -3.01 9.82
C GLY A 123 0.74 -3.00 10.08
N TYR A 124 -0.13 -2.58 9.14
CA TYR A 124 -1.56 -2.54 9.44
C TYR A 124 -2.24 -3.88 9.17
N SER A 125 -2.10 -4.78 10.14
CA SER A 125 -3.16 -5.73 10.45
C SER A 125 -4.20 -4.94 11.24
N PRO A 126 -5.50 -4.95 10.89
CA PRO A 126 -6.52 -4.56 11.86
C PRO A 126 -6.39 -5.56 13.00
N GLY A 127 -5.68 -5.16 14.05
CA GLY A 127 -5.51 -5.94 15.25
C GLY A 127 -6.89 -6.16 15.84
N VAL A 128 -7.31 -7.43 15.85
CA VAL A 128 -7.91 -8.00 17.04
C VAL A 128 -7.11 -7.49 18.24
N ALA A 129 -7.66 -6.55 18.99
CA ALA A 129 -7.09 -6.17 20.28
C ALA A 129 -7.18 -7.40 21.18
N ASN A 130 -6.03 -7.95 21.59
CA ASN A 130 -5.80 -8.34 22.97
C ASN A 130 -4.30 -8.54 23.24
N ALA A 131 -3.90 -7.99 24.38
CA ALA A 131 -2.54 -7.84 24.87
C ALA A 131 -1.91 -9.15 25.37
N SER A 132 -0.63 -9.38 25.07
CA SER A 132 0.45 -9.86 25.97
C SER A 132 1.75 -10.07 25.16
N GLY A 133 2.86 -9.43 25.59
CA GLY A 133 4.19 -9.50 24.94
C GLY A 133 4.91 -10.86 25.11
N PRO A 134 6.20 -11.03 24.67
CA PRO A 134 7.26 -10.02 24.62
C PRO A 134 8.14 -9.96 23.35
N SER A 135 8.96 -8.90 23.29
CA SER A 135 10.26 -8.73 22.61
C SER A 135 10.34 -8.46 21.08
N GLY A 136 10.89 -7.27 20.76
CA GLY A 136 11.62 -6.91 19.51
C GLY A 136 10.76 -6.53 18.30
N CYS A 137 10.94 -5.43 17.56
CA CYS A 137 11.99 -4.41 17.50
C CYS A 137 11.35 -3.10 16.99
N THR A 138 11.83 -1.98 17.50
CA THR A 138 11.46 -0.62 17.11
C THR A 138 11.88 -0.30 15.68
N GLY A 139 10.93 0.11 14.85
CA GLY A 139 11.17 0.70 13.54
C GLY A 139 10.33 1.97 13.38
N ALA A 140 10.78 3.05 14.02
CA ALA A 140 10.22 4.37 13.83
C ALA A 140 10.40 4.81 12.37
N TYR A 141 9.32 5.28 11.74
CA TYR A 141 9.41 6.15 10.57
C TYR A 141 8.93 7.55 10.97
N PRO A 142 9.63 8.60 10.52
CA PRO A 142 9.38 9.97 10.94
C PRO A 142 8.02 10.48 10.44
N PRO A 143 7.41 11.44 11.15
CA PRO A 143 6.14 12.04 10.76
C PRO A 143 6.37 12.90 9.51
N LEU A 144 5.51 12.73 8.50
CA LEU A 144 5.40 13.73 7.43
C LEU A 144 4.45 14.81 7.96
N ILE A 145 5.06 15.96 8.28
CA ILE A 145 4.37 17.23 8.56
C ILE A 145 3.60 17.68 7.31
#